data_AF-A0A1Y4SV65-F1
#
_entry.id   AF-A0A1Y4SV65-F1
#
_cell.length_a   1.000
_cell.length_b   1.000
_cell.length_c   1.000
_cell.angle_alpha   90.00
_cell.angle_beta   90.00
_cell.angle_gamma   90.00
#
_symmetry.space_group_name_H-M   'P 1'
#
loop_
_entity.id
_entity.type
_entity.pdbx_description
1 polymer ?
#
loop_
_entity_poly.entity_id
_entity_poly.type
_entity_poly.pdbx_seq_one_letter_code
_entity_poly.pdbx_strand_id
1 'polypeptide(L)'
;MKAGRKDKMTLYMLRNAFSTLLIAFVSFMISLISYYECSFVEALRRLFFVNIYTTLYFLLLWLLNYMIFEISKIIFDTYENILTYKFILVLCLVAIILFFVPMLDLFQWNFIFLCLFIALRQIKQLYIHKKRPSNGL
;
A
#
# COMPACT_ATOMS: atom_id res chain seq x y z
N MET A 1 -0.92 -23.21 -22.82
CA MET A 1 -0.94 -22.38 -21.59
C MET A 1 -2.35 -22.44 -20.99
N LYS A 2 -2.56 -23.09 -19.84
CA LYS A 2 -3.91 -23.39 -19.28
C LYS A 2 -4.61 -22.13 -18.76
N ALA A 3 -5.82 -21.85 -19.25
CA ALA A 3 -6.67 -20.68 -18.92
C ALA A 3 -6.78 -20.40 -17.40
N GLY A 4 -6.90 -21.43 -16.55
CA GLY A 4 -7.07 -21.27 -15.10
C GLY A 4 -5.87 -20.73 -14.31
N ARG A 5 -4.66 -20.60 -14.91
CA ARG A 5 -3.51 -19.95 -14.25
C ARG A 5 -3.52 -18.43 -14.44
N LYS A 6 -4.11 -17.95 -15.55
CA LYS A 6 -4.22 -16.53 -15.90
C LYS A 6 -5.26 -15.83 -15.01
N ASP A 7 -6.41 -16.46 -14.80
CA ASP A 7 -7.49 -15.92 -13.94
C ASP A 7 -7.06 -15.74 -12.48
N LYS A 8 -6.24 -16.67 -11.95
CA LYS A 8 -5.68 -16.54 -10.61
C LYS A 8 -4.76 -15.32 -10.50
N MET A 9 -3.87 -15.11 -11.49
CA MET A 9 -2.96 -13.96 -11.50
C MET A 9 -3.73 -12.64 -11.54
N THR A 10 -4.73 -12.53 -12.40
CA THR A 10 -5.57 -11.34 -12.53
C THR A 10 -6.32 -11.03 -11.22
N LEU A 11 -6.89 -12.05 -10.58
CA LEU A 11 -7.57 -11.88 -9.29
C LEU A 11 -6.61 -11.40 -8.19
N TYR A 12 -5.37 -11.91 -8.17
CA TYR A 12 -4.35 -11.46 -7.22
C TYR A 12 -3.96 -10.00 -7.44
N MET A 13 -3.73 -9.59 -8.69
CA MET A 13 -3.41 -8.19 -9.03
C MET A 13 -4.56 -7.25 -8.67
N LEU A 14 -5.81 -7.64 -8.99
CA LEU A 14 -6.99 -6.85 -8.66
C LEU A 14 -7.16 -6.64 -7.16
N ARG A 15 -6.93 -7.68 -6.35
CA ARG A 15 -6.99 -7.57 -4.90
C ARG A 15 -5.96 -6.58 -4.37
N ASN A 16 -4.72 -6.63 -4.87
CA ASN A 16 -3.65 -5.73 -4.45
C ASN A 16 -3.95 -4.28 -4.87
N ALA A 17 -4.46 -4.10 -6.10
CA ALA A 17 -4.90 -2.81 -6.60
C ALA A 17 -6.03 -2.23 -5.74
N PHE A 18 -7.01 -3.06 -5.33
CA PHE A 18 -8.09 -2.64 -4.44
C PHE A 18 -7.60 -2.29 -3.02
N SER A 19 -6.68 -3.08 -2.45
CA SER A 19 -6.11 -2.78 -1.13
C SER A 19 -5.34 -1.47 -1.11
N THR A 20 -4.53 -1.21 -2.13
CA THR A 20 -3.79 0.05 -2.28
C THR A 20 -4.70 1.23 -2.61
N LEU A 21 -5.82 0.99 -3.31
CA LEU A 21 -6.87 1.98 -3.53
C LEU A 21 -7.55 2.37 -2.22
N LEU A 22 -7.89 1.38 -1.38
CA LEU A 22 -8.51 1.62 -0.08
C LEU A 22 -7.57 2.44 0.84
N ILE A 23 -6.27 2.14 0.81
CA ILE A 23 -5.26 2.90 1.56
C ILE A 23 -5.24 4.37 1.10
N ALA A 24 -5.16 4.61 -0.21
CA ALA A 24 -5.23 5.97 -0.76
C ALA A 24 -6.53 6.65 -0.35
N PHE A 25 -7.66 5.94 -0.44
CA PHE A 25 -8.98 6.48 -0.13
C PHE A 25 -9.10 6.91 1.33
N VAL A 26 -8.74 6.04 2.28
CA VAL A 26 -8.78 6.36 3.71
C VAL A 26 -7.87 7.55 4.03
N SER A 27 -6.68 7.60 3.43
CA SER A 27 -5.72 8.71 3.62
C SER A 27 -6.31 10.04 3.13
N PHE A 28 -6.94 10.04 1.95
CA PHE A 28 -7.62 11.21 1.41
C PHE A 28 -8.80 11.65 2.27
N MET A 29 -9.61 10.71 2.77
CA MET A 29 -10.74 11.06 3.64
C MET A 29 -10.26 11.71 4.93
N ILE A 30 -9.24 11.15 5.60
CA ILE A 30 -8.66 11.74 6.81
C ILE A 30 -8.12 13.15 6.52
N SER A 31 -7.32 13.29 5.45
CA SER A 31 -6.71 14.56 5.09
C SER A 31 -7.74 15.62 4.71
N LEU A 32 -8.75 15.29 3.90
CA LEU A 32 -9.78 16.22 3.47
C LEU A 32 -10.67 16.66 4.64
N ILE A 33 -11.06 15.73 5.52
CA ILE A 33 -11.85 16.04 6.72
C ILE A 33 -11.06 16.97 7.64
N SER A 34 -9.78 16.69 7.87
CA SER A 34 -8.93 17.51 8.74
C SER A 34 -8.65 18.89 8.14
N TYR A 35 -8.38 18.97 6.84
CA TYR A 35 -8.01 20.23 6.18
C TYR A 35 -9.19 21.17 5.97
N TYR A 36 -10.37 20.63 5.61
CA TYR A 36 -11.57 21.43 5.35
C TYR A 36 -12.54 21.49 6.55
N GLU A 37 -12.20 20.85 7.67
CA GLU A 37 -13.07 20.71 8.85
C GLU A 37 -14.49 20.28 8.49
N CYS A 38 -14.61 19.33 7.57
CA CYS A 38 -15.89 18.98 6.94
C CYS A 38 -16.36 17.56 7.29
N SER A 39 -17.64 17.27 7.07
CA SER A 39 -18.18 15.92 7.24
C SER A 39 -17.62 14.95 6.19
N PHE A 40 -17.72 13.65 6.47
CA PHE A 40 -17.30 12.58 5.55
C PHE A 40 -18.01 12.68 4.18
N VAL A 41 -19.31 13.00 4.17
CA VAL A 41 -20.08 13.14 2.92
C VAL A 41 -19.56 14.31 2.08
N GLU A 42 -19.22 15.43 2.73
CA GLU A 42 -18.66 16.59 2.04
C GLU A 42 -17.24 16.33 1.53
N ALA A 43 -16.42 15.60 2.29
CA ALA A 43 -15.10 15.15 1.84
C ALA A 43 -15.20 14.22 0.62
N LEU A 44 -16.18 13.31 0.59
CA LEU A 44 -16.47 12.45 -0.57
C LEU A 44 -16.85 13.28 -1.79
N ARG A 45 -17.72 14.29 -1.59
CA ARG A 45 -18.12 15.21 -2.66
C ARG A 45 -16.90 15.94 -3.21
N ARG A 46 -16.01 16.41 -2.32
CA ARG A 46 -14.77 17.10 -2.70
C ARG A 46 -13.79 16.23 -3.45
N LEU A 47 -13.70 14.96 -3.09
CA LEU A 47 -12.81 13.99 -3.73
C LEU A 47 -13.20 13.69 -5.18
N PHE A 48 -14.50 13.62 -5.49
CA PHE A 48 -14.97 13.13 -6.80
C PHE A 48 -15.71 14.15 -7.66
N PHE A 49 -16.33 15.17 -7.06
CA PHE A 49 -17.31 16.01 -7.77
C PHE A 49 -17.03 17.51 -7.73
N VAL A 50 -16.21 17.99 -6.78
CA VAL A 50 -15.90 19.44 -6.68
C VAL A 50 -14.76 19.85 -7.60
N ASN A 51 -13.68 19.07 -7.66
CA ASN A 51 -12.50 19.44 -8.43
C ASN A 51 -11.79 18.21 -9.00
N ILE A 52 -11.65 18.19 -10.33
CA ILE A 52 -10.96 17.11 -11.05
C ILE A 52 -9.51 16.93 -10.62
N TYR A 53 -8.82 18.00 -10.20
CA TYR A 53 -7.44 17.93 -9.72
C TYR A 53 -7.32 17.09 -8.44
N THR A 54 -8.30 17.17 -7.54
CA THR A 54 -8.34 16.34 -6.32
C THR A 54 -8.49 14.87 -6.67
N THR A 55 -9.37 14.54 -7.62
CA THR A 55 -9.56 13.17 -8.11
C THR A 55 -8.32 12.65 -8.81
N LEU A 56 -7.70 13.47 -9.68
CA LEU A 56 -6.47 13.10 -10.38
C LEU A 56 -5.34 12.83 -9.39
N TYR A 57 -5.21 13.68 -8.37
CA TYR A 57 -4.21 13.52 -7.32
C TYR A 57 -4.43 12.25 -6.50
N PHE A 58 -5.69 11.91 -6.21
CA PHE A 58 -6.06 10.63 -5.60
C PHE A 58 -5.67 9.42 -6.43
N LEU A 59 -5.95 9.46 -7.74
CA LEU A 59 -5.60 8.37 -8.65
C LEU A 59 -4.08 8.22 -8.81
N LEU A 60 -3.34 9.32 -8.88
CA LEU A 60 -1.87 9.31 -8.94
C LEU A 60 -1.26 8.74 -7.65
N LEU A 61 -1.77 9.14 -6.49
CA LEU A 61 -1.29 8.61 -5.21
C LEU A 61 -1.61 7.11 -5.10
N TRP A 62 -2.78 6.68 -5.56
CA TRP A 62 -3.12 5.26 -5.64
C TRP A 62 -2.17 4.48 -6.55
N LEU A 63 -1.91 4.99 -7.77
CA LEU A 63 -0.95 4.38 -8.70
C LEU A 63 0.44 4.26 -8.07
N LEU A 64 0.91 5.32 -7.39
CA LEU A 64 2.18 5.29 -6.67
C LEU A 64 2.19 4.21 -5.58
N ASN A 65 1.13 4.11 -4.78
CA ASN A 65 1.00 3.07 -3.75
C ASN A 65 1.04 1.66 -4.32
N TYR A 66 0.32 1.44 -5.43
CA TYR A 66 0.32 0.17 -6.13
C TYR A 66 1.72 -0.20 -6.65
N MET A 67 2.43 0.75 -7.26
CA MET A 67 3.78 0.56 -7.76
C MET A 67 4.77 0.23 -6.63
N ILE A 68 4.76 1.01 -5.54
CA ILE A 68 5.63 0.76 -4.38
C ILE A 68 5.35 -0.63 -3.80
N PHE A 69 4.08 -1.02 -3.70
CA PHE A 69 3.69 -2.33 -3.21
C PHE A 69 4.19 -3.48 -4.10
N GLU A 70 4.00 -3.41 -5.42
CA GLU A 70 4.50 -4.44 -6.34
C GLU A 70 6.04 -4.49 -6.39
N ILE A 71 6.73 -3.34 -6.32
CA ILE A 71 8.20 -3.28 -6.21
C ILE A 71 8.66 -3.96 -4.90
N SER A 72 8.01 -3.66 -3.77
CA SER A 72 8.34 -4.27 -2.47
C SER A 72 8.20 -5.79 -2.49
N LYS A 73 7.25 -6.29 -3.29
CA LYS A 73 7.03 -7.72 -3.51
C LYS A 73 8.16 -8.34 -4.34
N ILE A 74 8.52 -7.73 -5.46
CA ILE A 74 9.59 -8.23 -6.32
C ILE A 74 10.91 -8.30 -5.54
N ILE A 75 11.21 -7.26 -4.75
CA ILE A 75 12.40 -7.24 -3.89
C ILE A 75 12.34 -8.38 -2.87
N PHE A 76 11.21 -8.57 -2.18
CA PHE A 76 11.06 -9.67 -1.23
C PHE A 76 11.24 -11.05 -1.88
N ASP A 77 10.65 -11.26 -3.07
CA ASP A 77 10.72 -12.54 -3.77
C ASP A 77 12.13 -12.80 -4.36
N THR A 78 12.94 -11.76 -4.59
CA THR A 78 14.28 -11.86 -5.21
C THR A 78 15.40 -12.09 -4.19
N TYR A 79 15.29 -11.54 -2.98
CA TYR A 79 16.36 -11.62 -1.97
C TYR A 79 16.10 -12.71 -0.92
N GLU A 80 17.13 -13.52 -0.63
CA GLU A 80 17.11 -14.46 0.50
C GLU A 80 16.98 -13.71 1.84
N ASN A 81 16.23 -14.32 2.78
CA ASN A 81 15.65 -13.79 4.03
C ASN A 81 16.42 -12.69 4.80
N ILE A 82 17.77 -12.64 4.72
CA ILE A 82 18.61 -11.69 5.46
C ILE A 82 18.58 -10.27 4.87
N LEU A 83 18.56 -10.12 3.54
CA LEU A 83 18.50 -8.79 2.89
C LEU A 83 17.08 -8.19 2.96
N THR A 84 16.10 -9.06 2.99
CA THR A 84 14.67 -8.75 3.06
C THR A 84 14.28 -8.02 4.35
N TYR A 85 14.86 -8.42 5.49
CA TYR A 85 14.66 -7.74 6.77
C TYR A 85 15.25 -6.32 6.76
N LYS A 86 16.41 -6.13 6.12
CA LYS A 86 17.06 -4.81 5.97
C LYS A 86 16.23 -3.88 5.08
N PHE A 87 15.62 -4.39 4.01
CA PHE A 87 14.76 -3.59 3.13
C PHE A 87 13.48 -3.11 3.86
N ILE A 88 12.85 -3.98 4.65
CA ILE A 88 11.72 -3.61 5.50
C ILE A 88 12.14 -2.56 6.52
N LEU A 89 13.30 -2.72 7.16
CA LEU A 89 13.85 -1.73 8.08
C LEU A 89 14.09 -0.38 7.43
N VAL A 90 14.62 -0.34 6.21
CA VAL A 90 14.83 0.92 5.45
C VAL A 90 13.49 1.58 5.11
N LEU A 91 12.48 0.82 4.67
CA LEU A 91 11.13 1.35 4.44
C LEU A 91 10.51 1.91 5.72
N CYS A 92 10.65 1.21 6.84
CA CYS A 92 10.20 1.69 8.14
C CYS A 92 10.97 2.95 8.58
N LEU A 93 12.27 3.05 8.32
CA LEU A 93 13.08 4.23 8.63
C LEU A 93 12.64 5.44 7.81
N VAL A 94 12.39 5.25 6.51
CA VAL A 94 11.82 6.28 5.65
C VAL A 94 10.42 6.69 6.14
N ALA A 95 9.63 5.75 6.65
CA ALA A 95 8.30 6.04 7.22
C ALA A 95 8.40 6.92 8.45
N ILE A 96 9.32 6.60 9.35
CA ILE A 96 9.59 7.36 10.57
C ILE A 96 10.08 8.76 10.21
N ILE A 97 11.00 8.90 9.25
CA ILE A 97 11.50 10.21 8.81
C ILE A 97 10.37 11.06 8.22
N LEU A 98 9.55 10.49 7.33
CA LEU A 98 8.41 11.19 6.74
C LEU A 98 7.34 11.61 7.77
N PHE A 99 7.16 10.81 8.83
CA PHE A 99 6.26 11.15 9.95
C PHE A 99 6.67 12.45 10.68
N PHE A 100 7.97 12.78 10.72
CA PHE A 100 8.47 14.02 11.33
C PHE A 100 8.55 15.20 10.36
N VAL A 101 8.13 15.06 9.11
CA VAL A 101 8.07 16.18 8.13
C VAL A 101 6.64 16.74 8.11
N PRO A 102 6.34 17.82 8.87
CA PRO A 102 4.97 18.29 9.14
C PRO A 102 4.25 18.95 7.95
N MET A 103 4.80 18.87 6.74
CA MET A 103 4.28 19.55 5.54
C MET A 103 3.34 18.67 4.70
N LEU A 104 3.20 17.37 5.02
CA LEU A 104 2.61 16.38 4.10
C LEU A 104 1.62 15.44 4.80
N ASP A 105 0.65 15.96 5.56
CA ASP A 105 -0.36 15.16 6.31
C ASP A 105 -0.95 14.01 5.49
N LEU A 106 -1.33 14.26 4.23
CA LEU A 106 -1.84 13.23 3.33
C LEU A 106 -0.82 12.11 3.07
N PHE A 107 0.43 12.46 2.77
CA PHE A 107 1.45 11.45 2.49
C PHE A 107 1.89 10.72 3.75
N GLN A 108 1.86 11.36 4.91
CA GLN A 108 2.18 10.71 6.18
C GLN A 108 1.21 9.56 6.46
N TRP A 109 -0.09 9.85 6.48
CA TRP A 109 -1.12 8.82 6.69
C TRP A 109 -1.04 7.74 5.61
N ASN A 110 -0.87 8.16 4.36
CA ASN A 110 -0.78 7.24 3.24
C ASN A 110 0.41 6.29 3.32
N PHE A 111 1.58 6.83 3.63
CA PHE A 111 2.81 6.05 3.74
C PHE A 111 2.79 5.13 4.96
N ILE A 112 2.24 5.57 6.10
CA ILE A 112 2.06 4.71 7.28
C ILE A 112 1.18 3.51 6.94
N PHE A 113 0.00 3.72 6.35
CA PHE A 113 -0.89 2.62 5.99
C PHE A 113 -0.28 1.70 4.94
N LEU A 114 0.45 2.25 3.97
CA LEU A 114 1.17 1.46 2.97
C LEU A 114 2.26 0.58 3.61
N CYS A 115 3.07 1.15 4.51
CA CYS A 115 4.12 0.42 5.21
C CYS A 115 3.55 -0.71 6.08
N LEU A 116 2.48 -0.43 6.83
CA LEU A 116 1.78 -1.44 7.62
C LEU A 116 1.26 -2.57 6.73
N PHE A 117 0.66 -2.23 5.58
CA PHE A 117 0.15 -3.22 4.64
C PHE A 117 1.26 -4.09 4.03
N ILE A 118 2.38 -3.48 3.64
CA ILE A 118 3.57 -4.21 3.16
C ILE A 118 4.08 -5.14 4.27
N ALA A 119 4.30 -4.64 5.49
CA ALA A 119 4.82 -5.42 6.61
C ALA A 119 3.91 -6.63 6.94
N LEU A 120 2.59 -6.42 7.02
CA LEU A 120 1.62 -7.50 7.26
C LEU A 120 1.69 -8.59 6.18
N ARG A 121 1.84 -8.19 4.92
CA ARG A 121 2.02 -9.14 3.82
C ARG A 121 3.31 -9.93 3.98
N GLN A 122 4.43 -9.28 4.28
CA GLN A 122 5.72 -9.95 4.42
C GLN A 122 5.69 -10.95 5.59
N ILE A 123 5.12 -10.56 6.74
CA ILE A 123 4.93 -11.46 7.90
C ILE A 123 4.08 -12.67 7.51
N LYS A 124 3.00 -12.46 6.76
CA LYS A 124 2.14 -13.56 6.27
C LYS A 124 2.92 -14.52 5.37
N GLN A 125 3.78 -14.01 4.47
CA GLN A 125 4.61 -14.87 3.61
C GLN A 125 5.65 -15.65 4.42
N LEU A 126 6.31 -15.03 5.39
CA LEU A 126 7.25 -15.71 6.29
C LEU A 126 6.57 -16.82 7.10
N TYR A 127 5.37 -16.56 7.64
CA TYR A 127 4.61 -17.57 8.38
C TYR A 127 4.24 -18.77 7.50
N ILE A 128 3.79 -18.52 6.27
CA ILE A 128 3.47 -19.60 5.31
C ILE A 128 4.73 -20.41 4.95
N HIS A 129 5.87 -19.74 4.76
CA HIS A 129 7.12 -20.41 4.44
C HIS A 129 7.62 -21.28 5.60
N LYS A 130 7.54 -20.78 6.85
CA LYS A 130 7.92 -21.52 8.06
C LYS A 130 6.98 -22.70 8.36
N LYS A 131 5.70 -22.63 7.97
CA LYS A 131 4.71 -23.70 8.17
C LYS A 131 4.77 -24.80 7.11
N ARG A 132 5.57 -24.64 6.06
CA ARG A 132 6.01 -25.73 5.17
C ARG A 132 7.44 -26.15 5.57
N PRO A 133 7.64 -26.86 6.69
CA PRO A 133 8.89 -27.59 6.85
C PRO A 133 8.98 -28.59 5.69
N SER A 134 10.21 -28.82 5.23
CA SER A 134 10.56 -29.76 4.18
C SER A 134 9.73 -31.05 4.22
N ASN A 135 8.78 -31.23 3.30
CA ASN A 135 8.36 -32.57 2.86
C ASN A 135 9.39 -33.05 1.83
N GLY A 136 10.64 -33.21 2.29
CA GLY A 136 11.79 -33.44 1.43
C GLY A 136 13.03 -33.76 2.25
N LEU A 137 12.96 -34.84 3.01
CA LEU A 137 14.04 -35.83 3.13
C LEU A 137 13.38 -37.20 3.06
#